data_AF-A0A7D5RAF5-F1
#
_entry.id   AF-A0A7D5RAF5-F1
#
_cell.length_a   1.000
_cell.length_b   1.000
_cell.length_c   1.000
_cell.angle_alpha   90.00
_cell.angle_beta   90.00
_cell.angle_gamma   90.00
#
_symmetry.space_group_name_H-M   'P 1'
#
loop_
_entity.id
_entity.type
_entity.pdbx_description
1 polymer ?
#
loop_
_entity_poly.entity_id
_entity_poly.type
_entity_poly.pdbx_seq_one_letter_code
_entity_poly.pdbx_strand_id
1 'polypeptide(L)'
;MVTKEDAIDKLQQLTDEFNMKTSEQLLSKLQQEGFDIAKLSKEETRFIENATSKTDNTFELKEISKKSKYFGERLNNANLDSFEKVELMYLVGFFTGVVLILSAIGIFVHNAINGATGEAATSGNILSAVFGSLGVADMLLLLYTPVRELQKSRGNISKLSALYNEWQYISNWTGKTYNVLNEKLKTNQELEPKQEKLINEMRWLIDLKSDTTTKLANLMTQMVTHSETKNLAVSISSKPEAPEVNSKVELEADVHGISASEVDKITYLWSEESGNITMDKKNKRQAEFEYDKAGEFTFKIDVKSGDKTGSAESKITIKPKISAIAEPTKVQKNNKIKLIAKVDGLDDEEEKKLSYKWKETSKSSTTISSDDKEETEITPTKEGKLKFKVTITKDQKKFAAKEVEVEVTA
;
A
#
# COMPACT_ATOMS: atom_id res chain seq x y z
N MET A 1 -27.76 69.97 5.85
CA MET A 1 -27.93 69.18 4.60
C MET A 1 -27.58 67.76 4.97
N VAL A 2 -28.48 66.82 4.74
CA VAL A 2 -28.21 65.40 4.99
C VAL A 2 -27.15 64.93 3.99
N THR A 3 -26.10 64.26 4.45
CA THR A 3 -24.99 63.83 3.59
C THR A 3 -25.32 62.48 2.95
N LYS A 4 -24.52 62.11 1.93
CA LYS A 4 -24.71 60.85 1.18
C LYS A 4 -24.53 59.63 2.08
N GLU A 5 -23.51 59.66 2.94
CA GLU A 5 -23.24 58.61 3.92
C GLU A 5 -24.39 58.45 4.93
N ASP A 6 -25.01 59.56 5.37
CA ASP A 6 -26.18 59.51 6.28
C ASP A 6 -27.38 58.79 5.65
N ALA A 7 -27.58 58.90 4.34
CA ALA A 7 -28.68 58.24 3.62
C ALA A 7 -28.43 56.73 3.46
N ILE A 8 -27.17 56.32 3.25
CA ILE A 8 -26.78 54.92 3.07
C ILE A 8 -26.86 54.17 4.41
N ASP A 9 -26.36 54.76 5.49
CA ASP A 9 -26.44 54.15 6.83
C ASP A 9 -27.90 54.03 7.29
N LYS A 10 -28.74 55.02 6.97
CA LYS A 10 -30.18 54.97 7.28
C LYS A 10 -30.93 53.92 6.47
N LEU A 11 -30.57 53.72 5.20
CA LEU A 11 -31.11 52.65 4.36
C LEU A 11 -30.79 51.25 4.90
N GLN A 12 -29.55 51.07 5.36
CA GLN A 12 -29.13 49.82 5.99
C GLN A 12 -29.93 49.57 7.28
N GLN A 13 -30.06 50.59 8.13
CA GLN A 13 -30.85 50.53 9.36
C GLN A 13 -32.32 50.20 9.11
N LEU A 14 -32.97 50.87 8.15
CA LEU A 14 -34.39 50.64 7.83
C LEU A 14 -34.66 49.26 7.23
N THR A 15 -33.70 48.71 6.47
CA THR A 15 -33.78 47.35 5.92
C THR A 15 -33.75 46.32 7.04
N ASP A 16 -32.87 46.51 8.02
CA ASP A 16 -32.68 45.59 9.14
C ASP A 16 -33.81 45.71 10.19
N GLU A 17 -34.31 46.92 10.44
CA GLU A 17 -35.26 47.21 11.53
C GLU A 17 -36.72 46.94 11.14
N PHE A 18 -37.09 47.11 9.85
CA PHE A 18 -38.49 47.00 9.40
C PHE A 18 -38.77 45.83 8.44
N ASN A 19 -37.77 45.00 8.14
CA ASN A 19 -37.88 43.84 7.24
C ASN A 19 -38.61 44.17 5.93
N MET A 20 -38.36 45.38 5.40
CA MET A 20 -39.01 45.89 4.19
C MET A 20 -38.47 45.16 2.97
N LYS A 21 -39.34 44.57 2.16
CA LYS A 21 -38.94 43.63 1.09
C LYS A 21 -38.99 44.22 -0.32
N THR A 22 -39.47 45.45 -0.47
CA THR A 22 -39.65 46.09 -1.78
C THR A 22 -39.02 47.47 -1.82
N SER A 23 -38.47 47.84 -2.98
CA SER A 23 -37.85 49.13 -3.23
C SER A 23 -38.82 50.29 -3.04
N GLU A 24 -40.10 50.11 -3.38
CA GLU A 24 -41.14 51.14 -3.20
C GLU A 24 -41.42 51.47 -1.72
N GLN A 25 -41.40 50.48 -0.83
CA GLN A 25 -41.60 50.69 0.62
C GLN A 25 -40.43 51.46 1.25
N LEU A 26 -39.20 51.10 0.86
CA LEU A 26 -37.98 51.78 1.32
C LEU A 26 -37.91 53.22 0.83
N LEU A 27 -38.23 53.46 -0.45
CA LEU A 27 -38.27 54.81 -1.02
C LEU A 27 -39.39 55.64 -0.38
N SER A 28 -40.59 55.10 -0.21
CA SER A 28 -41.69 55.83 0.44
C SER A 28 -41.33 56.25 1.88
N LYS A 29 -40.63 55.39 2.63
CA LYS A 29 -40.23 55.66 4.01
C LYS A 29 -39.13 56.72 4.11
N LEU A 30 -38.12 56.67 3.24
CA LEU A 30 -37.10 57.72 3.16
C LEU A 30 -37.70 59.09 2.84
N GLN A 31 -38.69 59.14 1.96
CA GLN A 31 -39.40 60.37 1.62
C GLN A 31 -40.18 60.93 2.81
N GLN A 32 -40.80 60.06 3.61
CA GLN A 32 -41.47 60.43 4.86
C GLN A 32 -40.51 60.93 5.94
N GLU A 33 -39.26 60.46 5.93
CA GLU A 33 -38.19 60.93 6.84
C GLU A 33 -37.46 62.18 6.33
N GLY A 34 -37.98 62.81 5.28
CA GLY A 34 -37.50 64.11 4.79
C GLY A 34 -36.34 64.04 3.79
N PHE A 35 -36.04 62.86 3.25
CA PHE A 35 -35.05 62.72 2.19
C PHE A 35 -35.65 63.08 0.82
N ASP A 36 -35.00 64.00 0.10
CA ASP A 36 -35.42 64.46 -1.23
C ASP A 36 -34.96 63.47 -2.31
N ILE A 37 -35.79 62.47 -2.59
CA ILE A 37 -35.51 61.35 -3.50
C ILE A 37 -35.21 61.82 -4.93
N ALA A 38 -35.75 62.98 -5.33
CA ALA A 38 -35.52 63.56 -6.65
C ALA A 38 -34.07 64.03 -6.88
N LYS A 39 -33.26 64.15 -5.82
CA LYS A 39 -31.83 64.49 -5.89
C LYS A 39 -30.89 63.29 -5.84
N LEU A 40 -31.40 62.08 -5.67
CA LEU A 40 -30.58 60.88 -5.77
C LEU A 40 -30.13 60.70 -7.22
N SER A 41 -28.85 60.39 -7.41
CA SER A 41 -28.30 60.14 -8.73
C SER A 41 -28.86 58.84 -9.32
N LYS A 42 -28.86 58.74 -10.65
CA LYS A 42 -29.33 57.56 -11.41
C LYS A 42 -28.58 56.27 -11.04
N GLU A 43 -27.38 56.38 -10.48
CA GLU A 43 -26.56 55.26 -10.02
C GLU A 43 -26.99 54.78 -8.61
N GLU A 44 -27.47 55.69 -7.76
CA GLU A 44 -27.97 55.37 -6.41
C GLU A 44 -29.34 54.70 -6.47
N THR A 45 -30.21 55.10 -7.40
CA THR A 45 -31.47 54.39 -7.67
C THR A 45 -31.21 52.96 -8.17
N ARG A 46 -30.19 52.77 -9.02
CA ARG A 46 -29.77 51.42 -9.47
C ARG A 46 -29.16 50.58 -8.37
N PHE A 47 -28.47 51.19 -7.41
CA PHE A 47 -27.94 50.45 -6.25
C PHE A 47 -29.07 49.89 -5.38
N ILE A 48 -30.13 50.69 -5.15
CA ILE A 48 -31.32 50.27 -4.42
C ILE A 48 -32.09 49.19 -5.20
N GLU A 49 -32.23 49.31 -6.52
CA GLU A 49 -32.81 48.28 -7.39
C GLU A 49 -31.98 46.98 -7.43
N ASN A 50 -30.65 47.06 -7.44
CA ASN A 50 -29.78 45.88 -7.42
C ASN A 50 -29.69 45.20 -6.05
N ALA A 51 -29.76 45.97 -4.96
CA ALA A 51 -29.83 45.41 -3.61
C ALA A 51 -31.13 44.60 -3.42
N THR A 52 -32.22 45.00 -4.08
CA THR A 52 -33.50 44.28 -4.09
C THR A 52 -33.55 43.17 -5.15
N SER A 53 -32.81 43.25 -6.27
CA SER A 53 -32.77 42.21 -7.33
C SER A 53 -32.00 40.94 -6.97
N LYS A 54 -31.28 40.90 -5.84
CA LYS A 54 -30.70 39.68 -5.24
C LYS A 54 -31.75 38.60 -4.87
N THR A 55 -33.03 38.85 -5.13
CA THR A 55 -34.14 37.89 -4.98
C THR A 55 -34.71 37.35 -6.31
N ASP A 56 -34.16 37.73 -7.48
CA ASP A 56 -34.63 37.19 -8.76
C ASP A 56 -33.95 35.84 -9.10
N ASN A 57 -34.44 34.78 -8.44
CA ASN A 57 -33.98 33.39 -8.55
C ASN A 57 -33.98 32.84 -10.00
N THR A 58 -34.60 33.52 -10.96
CA THR A 58 -34.72 33.05 -12.35
C THR A 58 -33.41 33.11 -13.14
N PHE A 59 -32.51 34.05 -12.83
CA PHE A 59 -31.20 34.15 -13.47
C PHE A 59 -30.27 33.01 -13.03
N GLU A 60 -30.21 32.73 -11.73
CA GLU A 60 -29.37 31.67 -11.17
C GLU A 60 -29.81 30.27 -11.64
N LEU A 61 -31.12 30.03 -11.77
CA LEU A 61 -31.65 28.74 -12.19
C LEU A 61 -31.35 28.40 -13.67
N LYS A 62 -31.31 29.40 -14.56
CA LYS A 62 -30.89 29.19 -15.96
C LYS A 62 -29.41 28.84 -16.10
N GLU A 63 -28.56 29.48 -15.30
CA GLU A 63 -27.12 29.19 -15.23
C GLU A 63 -26.87 27.77 -14.69
N ILE A 64 -27.61 27.37 -13.65
CA ILE A 64 -27.55 26.02 -13.07
C ILE A 64 -27.97 24.95 -14.09
N SER A 65 -29.09 25.16 -14.80
CA SER A 65 -29.57 24.24 -15.84
C SER A 65 -28.56 24.05 -16.99
N LYS A 66 -27.90 25.13 -17.41
CA LYS A 66 -26.86 25.09 -18.45
C LYS A 66 -25.62 24.30 -17.99
N LYS A 67 -25.19 24.51 -16.74
CA LYS A 67 -24.05 23.80 -16.15
C LYS A 67 -24.33 22.32 -15.92
N SER A 68 -25.53 21.94 -15.49
CA SER A 68 -25.88 20.53 -15.28
C SER A 68 -25.95 19.73 -16.59
N LYS A 69 -26.47 20.33 -17.67
CA LYS A 69 -26.48 19.71 -19.00
C LYS A 69 -25.07 19.48 -19.55
N TYR A 70 -24.20 20.48 -19.44
CA TYR A 70 -22.80 20.39 -19.83
C TYR A 70 -22.05 19.28 -19.06
N PHE A 71 -22.33 19.14 -17.77
CA PHE A 71 -21.75 18.09 -16.92
C PHE A 71 -22.14 16.68 -17.38
N GLY A 72 -23.43 16.45 -17.67
CA GLY A 72 -23.92 15.15 -18.15
C GLY A 72 -23.29 14.70 -19.48
N GLU A 73 -23.07 15.64 -20.40
CA GLU A 73 -22.39 15.38 -21.67
C GLU A 73 -20.91 15.00 -21.51
N ARG A 74 -20.21 15.54 -20.50
CA ARG A 74 -18.79 15.16 -20.23
C ARG A 74 -18.66 13.78 -19.59
N LEU A 75 -19.59 13.41 -18.71
CA LEU A 75 -19.60 12.07 -18.10
C LEU A 75 -19.78 10.96 -19.13
N ASN A 76 -20.69 11.16 -20.09
CA ASN A 76 -20.95 10.18 -21.16
C ASN A 76 -19.77 9.97 -22.12
N ASN A 77 -18.81 10.90 -22.17
CA ASN A 77 -17.68 10.89 -23.09
C ASN A 77 -16.34 10.51 -22.44
N ALA A 78 -16.31 10.16 -21.14
CA ALA A 78 -15.08 9.78 -20.45
C ALA A 78 -14.68 8.32 -20.78
N ASN A 79 -13.54 8.13 -21.47
CA ASN A 79 -13.02 6.82 -21.85
C ASN A 79 -12.25 6.15 -20.68
N LEU A 80 -12.74 4.99 -20.21
CA LEU A 80 -12.36 4.35 -18.95
C LEU A 80 -11.10 3.46 -19.03
N ASP A 81 -10.66 3.04 -20.22
CA ASP A 81 -9.50 2.16 -20.42
C ASP A 81 -8.16 2.74 -19.90
N SER A 82 -8.08 4.07 -19.76
CA SER A 82 -6.88 4.76 -19.25
C SER A 82 -6.80 4.80 -17.71
N PHE A 83 -7.91 4.52 -17.02
CA PHE A 83 -8.01 4.61 -15.56
C PHE A 83 -7.53 3.34 -14.86
N GLU A 84 -7.76 2.18 -15.47
CA GLU A 84 -7.43 0.86 -14.92
C GLU A 84 -5.91 0.65 -14.73
N LYS A 85 -5.09 1.10 -15.69
CA LYS A 85 -3.62 1.04 -15.60
C LYS A 85 -3.04 1.99 -14.55
N VAL A 86 -3.79 3.06 -14.28
CA VAL A 86 -3.40 4.11 -13.36
C VAL A 86 -3.65 3.68 -11.92
N GLU A 87 -4.83 3.10 -11.64
CA GLU A 87 -5.20 2.64 -10.31
C GLU A 87 -4.24 1.56 -9.78
N LEU A 88 -3.85 0.61 -10.64
CA LEU A 88 -2.85 -0.41 -10.31
C LEU A 88 -1.50 0.19 -9.93
N MET A 89 -1.07 1.25 -10.62
CA MET A 89 0.20 1.93 -10.34
C MET A 89 0.17 2.68 -9.00
N TYR A 90 -0.97 3.28 -8.64
CA TYR A 90 -1.15 3.93 -7.34
C TYR A 90 -1.23 2.94 -6.18
N LEU A 91 -1.88 1.79 -6.39
CA LEU A 91 -1.93 0.71 -5.40
C LEU A 91 -0.52 0.19 -5.08
N VAL A 92 0.28 -0.08 -6.12
CA VAL A 92 1.67 -0.52 -5.98
C VAL A 92 2.52 0.56 -5.29
N GLY A 93 2.39 1.83 -5.69
CA GLY A 93 3.11 2.93 -5.06
C GLY A 93 2.75 3.13 -3.58
N PHE A 94 1.45 3.01 -3.24
CA PHE A 94 0.96 3.15 -1.87
C PHE A 94 1.49 2.05 -0.96
N PHE A 95 1.39 0.78 -1.36
CA PHE A 95 1.90 -0.32 -0.56
C PHE A 95 3.42 -0.30 -0.42
N THR A 96 4.14 0.10 -1.47
CA THR A 96 5.61 0.32 -1.41
C THR A 96 5.96 1.39 -0.37
N GLY A 97 5.22 2.50 -0.35
CA GLY A 97 5.40 3.56 0.65
C GLY A 97 5.12 3.09 2.08
N VAL A 98 4.07 2.30 2.29
CA VAL A 98 3.73 1.73 3.60
C VAL A 98 4.84 0.79 4.10
N VAL A 99 5.37 -0.08 3.23
CA VAL A 99 6.49 -0.97 3.58
C VAL A 99 7.73 -0.19 4.01
N LEU A 100 8.10 0.86 3.25
CA LEU A 100 9.26 1.69 3.60
C LEU A 100 9.10 2.42 4.95
N ILE A 101 7.88 2.91 5.25
CA ILE A 101 7.57 3.53 6.53
C ILE A 101 7.69 2.51 7.67
N LEU A 102 7.15 1.31 7.49
CA LEU A 102 7.22 0.24 8.49
C LEU A 102 8.66 -0.23 8.71
N SER A 103 9.48 -0.34 7.67
CA SER A 103 10.90 -0.65 7.77
C SER A 103 11.67 0.42 8.56
N ALA A 104 11.40 1.71 8.30
CA ALA A 104 12.01 2.81 9.05
C ALA A 104 11.63 2.78 10.55
N ILE A 105 10.36 2.49 10.86
CA ILE A 105 9.89 2.30 12.23
C ILE A 105 10.57 1.11 12.89
N GLY A 106 10.73 -0.02 12.19
CA GLY A 106 11.41 -1.21 12.69
C GLY A 106 12.87 -0.95 13.07
N ILE A 107 13.61 -0.23 12.22
CA ILE A 107 15.00 0.17 12.48
C ILE A 107 15.08 1.10 13.70
N PHE A 108 14.16 2.06 13.81
CA PHE A 108 14.09 2.96 14.95
C PHE A 108 13.83 2.20 16.28
N VAL A 109 12.85 1.30 16.29
CA VAL A 109 12.52 0.48 17.46
C VAL A 109 13.68 -0.45 17.84
N HIS A 110 14.33 -1.07 16.86
CA HIS A 110 15.50 -1.92 17.08
C HIS A 110 16.65 -1.14 17.75
N ASN A 111 16.94 0.06 17.28
CA ASN A 111 17.98 0.92 17.84
C ASN A 111 17.61 1.47 19.24
N ALA A 112 16.33 1.73 19.49
CA ALA A 112 15.84 2.18 20.79
C ALA A 112 15.91 1.06 21.85
N ILE A 113 15.61 -0.19 21.47
CA ILE A 113 15.61 -1.35 22.37
C ILE A 113 17.05 -1.81 22.66
N ASN A 114 17.93 -1.79 21.66
CA ASN A 114 19.29 -2.32 21.80
C ASN A 114 20.30 -1.34 22.41
N GLY A 115 19.83 -0.20 22.92
CA GLY A 115 20.61 0.71 23.75
C GLY A 115 21.88 1.20 23.05
N ALA A 116 21.73 2.21 22.18
CA ALA A 116 22.86 3.02 21.75
C ALA A 116 23.43 3.81 22.94
N THR A 117 24.28 3.17 23.74
CA THR A 117 25.10 3.82 24.76
C THR A 117 26.30 4.46 24.07
N GLY A 118 26.11 5.67 23.57
CA GLY A 118 27.18 6.49 22.99
C GLY A 118 26.62 7.86 22.61
N GLU A 119 27.31 8.92 23.02
CA GLU A 119 26.93 10.36 22.99
C GLU A 119 26.61 10.99 21.61
N ALA A 120 26.03 10.25 20.66
CA ALA A 120 25.64 10.75 19.34
C ALA A 120 24.11 10.91 19.17
N ALA A 121 23.34 10.85 20.25
CA ALA A 121 21.88 10.96 20.23
C ALA A 121 21.36 12.31 20.78
N THR A 122 21.95 13.43 20.36
CA THR A 122 21.29 14.73 20.49
C THR A 122 20.34 14.96 19.31
N SER A 123 19.08 14.67 19.60
CA SER A 123 17.86 15.27 19.04
C SER A 123 18.02 16.24 17.86
N GLY A 124 17.66 15.79 16.65
CA GLY A 124 17.40 16.67 15.52
C GLY A 124 17.53 16.04 14.12
N ASN A 125 18.42 15.05 13.96
CA ASN A 125 18.87 14.63 12.62
C ASN A 125 18.22 13.35 12.05
N ILE A 126 17.54 12.54 12.85
CA ILE A 126 17.01 11.26 12.36
C ILE A 126 15.68 11.47 11.62
N LEU A 127 14.81 12.36 12.12
CA LEU A 127 13.58 12.72 11.40
C LEU A 127 13.91 13.38 10.06
N SER A 128 14.88 14.29 10.01
CA SER A 128 15.30 14.96 8.77
C SER A 128 16.03 14.03 7.81
N ALA A 129 16.77 13.01 8.28
CA ALA A 129 17.35 11.97 7.43
C ALA A 129 16.29 11.01 6.87
N VAL A 130 15.24 10.69 7.65
CA VAL A 130 14.11 9.87 7.19
C VAL A 130 13.24 10.65 6.20
N PHE A 131 12.92 11.91 6.46
CA PHE A 131 12.17 12.75 5.52
C PHE A 131 13.00 13.16 4.29
N GLY A 132 14.32 13.33 4.45
CA GLY A 132 15.24 13.60 3.34
C GLY A 132 15.42 12.40 2.41
N SER A 133 15.50 11.18 2.95
CA SER A 133 15.57 9.96 2.13
C SER A 133 14.23 9.61 1.48
N LEU A 134 13.10 9.90 2.12
CA LEU A 134 11.77 9.83 1.47
C LEU A 134 11.66 10.77 0.27
N GLY A 135 12.15 12.01 0.38
CA GLY A 135 12.13 12.99 -0.71
C GLY A 135 12.98 12.57 -1.93
N VAL A 136 14.11 11.89 -1.69
CA VAL A 136 14.99 11.38 -2.76
C VAL A 136 14.39 10.13 -3.41
N ALA A 137 13.76 9.24 -2.65
CA ALA A 137 13.06 8.07 -3.19
C ALA A 137 11.86 8.47 -4.07
N ASP A 138 11.11 9.50 -3.66
CA ASP A 138 9.98 10.04 -4.43
C ASP A 138 10.46 10.73 -5.73
N MET A 139 11.63 11.39 -5.71
CA MET A 139 12.29 11.90 -6.92
C MET A 139 12.79 10.81 -7.85
N LEU A 140 13.35 9.71 -7.33
CA LEU A 140 13.85 8.61 -8.15
C LEU A 140 12.70 7.81 -8.80
N LEU A 141 11.56 7.66 -8.10
CA LEU A 141 10.33 7.10 -8.66
C LEU A 141 9.74 7.98 -9.78
N LEU A 142 9.87 9.31 -9.67
CA LEU A 142 9.51 10.28 -10.71
C LEU A 142 10.43 10.24 -11.94
N LEU A 143 11.65 9.74 -11.81
CA LEU A 143 12.61 9.60 -12.92
C LEU A 143 12.46 8.28 -13.70
N TYR A 144 11.87 7.24 -13.09
CA TYR A 144 11.73 5.91 -13.70
C TYR A 144 10.35 5.61 -14.30
N THR A 145 9.33 6.42 -13.99
CA THR A 145 8.00 6.31 -14.60
C THR A 145 7.81 7.36 -15.69
N PRO A 146 7.17 7.05 -16.83
CA PRO A 146 6.90 8.06 -17.85
C PRO A 146 5.94 9.10 -17.27
N VAL A 147 6.50 10.27 -16.88
CA VAL A 147 5.84 11.44 -16.28
C VAL A 147 4.48 11.79 -16.92
N ARG A 148 4.33 11.45 -18.21
CA ARG A 148 3.12 11.65 -19.00
C ARG A 148 1.89 10.86 -18.51
N GLU A 149 2.07 9.63 -18.02
CA GLU A 149 0.97 8.78 -17.55
C GLU A 149 0.54 9.15 -16.12
N LEU A 150 1.50 9.54 -15.26
CA LEU A 150 1.25 10.13 -13.95
C LEU A 150 0.50 11.48 -14.05
N GLN A 151 0.87 12.35 -14.99
CA GLN A 151 0.17 13.62 -15.20
C GLN A 151 -1.24 13.42 -15.77
N LYS A 152 -1.45 12.43 -16.65
CA LYS A 152 -2.80 12.06 -17.13
C LYS A 152 -3.67 11.50 -16.02
N SER A 153 -3.12 10.61 -15.19
CA SER A 153 -3.78 10.08 -13.99
C SER A 153 -4.21 11.19 -13.03
N ARG A 154 -3.26 12.04 -12.61
CA ARG A 154 -3.54 13.17 -11.73
C ARG A 154 -4.53 14.13 -12.37
N GLY A 155 -4.45 14.32 -13.69
CA GLY A 155 -5.45 15.07 -14.46
C GLY A 155 -6.84 14.43 -14.41
N ASN A 156 -6.95 13.10 -14.46
CA ASN A 156 -8.22 12.38 -14.41
C ASN A 156 -8.81 12.31 -13.00
N ILE A 157 -7.98 12.12 -11.96
CA ILE A 157 -8.41 12.20 -10.55
C ILE A 157 -8.82 13.63 -10.19
N SER A 158 -8.06 14.64 -10.62
CA SER A 158 -8.44 16.05 -10.43
C SER A 158 -9.72 16.40 -11.19
N LYS A 159 -9.94 15.83 -12.39
CA LYS A 159 -11.24 15.95 -13.09
C LYS A 159 -12.35 15.27 -12.30
N LEU A 160 -12.16 14.05 -11.80
CA LEU A 160 -13.18 13.33 -11.03
C LEU A 160 -13.52 14.05 -9.72
N SER A 161 -12.50 14.57 -9.02
CA SER A 161 -12.64 15.39 -7.81
C SER A 161 -13.32 16.72 -8.10
N ALA A 162 -12.95 17.41 -9.20
CA ALA A 162 -13.63 18.62 -9.63
C ALA A 162 -15.11 18.34 -9.98
N LEU A 163 -15.38 17.24 -10.69
CA LEU A 163 -16.74 16.83 -11.03
C LEU A 163 -17.55 16.47 -9.76
N TYR A 164 -16.93 15.82 -8.77
CA TYR A 164 -17.56 15.52 -7.48
C TYR A 164 -17.86 16.79 -6.67
N ASN A 165 -16.93 17.75 -6.64
CA ASN A 165 -17.12 19.03 -5.94
C ASN A 165 -18.18 19.90 -6.62
N GLU A 166 -18.22 19.94 -7.96
CA GLU A 166 -19.30 20.58 -8.73
C GLU A 166 -20.65 19.91 -8.44
N TRP A 167 -20.70 18.58 -8.38
CA TRP A 167 -21.90 17.83 -8.02
C TRP A 167 -22.38 18.14 -6.58
N GLN A 168 -21.46 18.18 -5.60
CA GLN A 168 -21.75 18.56 -4.21
C GLN A 168 -22.28 20.00 -4.09
N TYR A 169 -21.72 20.94 -4.86
CA TYR A 169 -22.18 22.32 -4.89
C TYR A 169 -23.62 22.40 -5.44
N ILE A 170 -23.89 21.75 -6.56
CA ILE A 170 -25.24 21.67 -7.17
C ILE A 170 -26.22 20.96 -6.22
N SER A 171 -25.80 19.91 -5.51
CA SER A 171 -26.66 19.15 -4.60
C SER A 171 -27.05 19.93 -3.35
N ASN A 172 -26.13 20.72 -2.80
CA ASN A 172 -26.39 21.57 -1.63
C ASN A 172 -27.30 22.75 -1.98
N TRP A 173 -27.13 23.32 -3.18
CA TRP A 173 -28.01 24.36 -3.68
C TRP A 173 -29.42 23.85 -3.92
N THR A 174 -29.58 22.76 -4.67
CA THR A 174 -30.90 22.15 -4.93
C THR A 174 -31.66 21.81 -3.64
N GLY A 175 -30.96 21.33 -2.60
CA GLY A 175 -31.57 21.08 -1.29
C GLY A 175 -32.08 22.36 -0.59
N LYS A 176 -31.28 23.44 -0.58
CA LYS A 176 -31.70 24.72 0.01
C LYS A 176 -32.85 25.36 -0.76
N THR A 177 -32.79 25.38 -2.08
CA THR A 177 -33.85 25.96 -2.92
C THR A 177 -35.15 25.15 -2.80
N TYR A 178 -35.06 23.82 -2.74
CA TYR A 178 -36.21 22.95 -2.51
C TYR A 178 -36.87 23.19 -1.16
N ASN A 179 -36.09 23.31 -0.08
CA ASN A 179 -36.64 23.57 1.26
C ASN A 179 -37.35 24.93 1.34
N VAL A 180 -36.76 25.99 0.78
CA VAL A 180 -37.37 27.33 0.73
C VAL A 180 -38.67 27.32 -0.10
N LEU A 181 -38.69 26.59 -1.22
CA LEU A 181 -39.88 26.46 -2.04
C LEU A 181 -40.98 25.65 -1.34
N ASN A 182 -40.61 24.55 -0.68
CA ASN A 182 -41.53 23.69 0.05
C ASN A 182 -42.14 24.41 1.27
N GLU A 183 -41.39 25.27 1.95
CA GLU A 183 -41.96 26.14 3.00
C GLU A 183 -42.95 27.17 2.44
N LYS A 184 -42.63 27.81 1.31
CA LYS A 184 -43.57 28.74 0.63
C LYS A 184 -44.83 28.06 0.11
N LEU A 185 -44.71 26.82 -0.36
CA LEU A 185 -45.84 25.98 -0.79
C LEU A 185 -46.76 25.62 0.38
N LYS A 186 -46.19 25.29 1.56
CA LYS A 186 -46.94 24.99 2.77
C LYS A 186 -47.75 26.18 3.30
N THR A 187 -47.34 27.42 2.99
CA THR A 187 -48.08 28.63 3.37
C THR A 187 -49.28 28.96 2.47
N ASN A 188 -49.60 28.11 1.47
CA ASN A 188 -50.85 28.12 0.71
C ASN A 188 -51.18 29.44 -0.02
N GLN A 189 -50.16 30.14 -0.54
CA GLN A 189 -50.38 31.14 -1.59
C GLN A 189 -50.62 30.42 -2.92
N GLU A 190 -51.68 30.80 -3.66
CA GLU A 190 -51.89 30.35 -5.05
C GLU A 190 -50.62 30.61 -5.87
N LEU A 191 -50.07 29.55 -6.45
CA LEU A 191 -48.84 29.63 -7.21
C LEU A 191 -49.11 30.32 -8.54
N GLU A 192 -48.38 31.39 -8.84
CA GLU A 192 -48.43 31.97 -10.18
C GLU A 192 -47.90 30.97 -11.22
N PRO A 193 -48.38 30.99 -12.48
CA PRO A 193 -47.94 30.08 -13.55
C PRO A 193 -46.41 30.02 -13.76
N LYS A 194 -45.70 31.10 -13.41
CA LYS A 194 -44.23 31.15 -13.44
C LYS A 194 -43.58 30.25 -12.39
N GLN A 195 -44.21 30.05 -11.24
CA GLN A 195 -43.74 29.19 -10.15
C GLN A 195 -43.94 27.71 -10.48
N GLU A 196 -45.03 27.35 -11.18
CA GLU A 196 -45.27 25.98 -11.65
C GLU A 196 -44.23 25.53 -12.70
N LYS A 197 -43.87 26.43 -13.63
CA LYS A 197 -42.77 26.18 -14.57
C LYS A 197 -41.44 25.94 -13.83
N LEU A 198 -41.17 26.71 -12.79
CA LEU A 198 -39.98 26.57 -11.95
C LEU A 198 -39.95 25.23 -11.20
N ILE A 199 -41.10 24.81 -10.67
CA ILE A 199 -41.27 23.51 -9.99
C ILE A 199 -40.97 22.36 -10.94
N ASN A 200 -41.45 22.43 -12.18
CA ASN A 200 -41.20 21.40 -13.19
C ASN A 200 -39.73 21.36 -13.63
N GLU A 201 -39.08 22.51 -13.80
CA GLU A 201 -37.63 22.58 -14.05
C GLU A 201 -36.82 22.02 -12.86
N MET A 202 -37.23 22.27 -11.62
CA MET A 202 -36.59 21.71 -10.43
C MET A 202 -36.81 20.21 -10.26
N ARG A 203 -38.00 19.68 -10.59
CA ARG A 203 -38.25 18.22 -10.61
C ARG A 203 -37.34 17.52 -11.60
N TRP A 204 -37.19 18.08 -12.81
CA TRP A 204 -36.25 17.56 -13.80
C TRP A 204 -34.81 17.53 -13.31
N LEU A 205 -34.36 18.58 -12.59
CA LEU A 205 -33.02 18.62 -11.98
C LEU A 205 -32.83 17.56 -10.87
N ILE A 206 -33.89 17.27 -10.10
CA ILE A 206 -33.86 16.23 -9.06
C ILE A 206 -33.76 14.83 -9.70
N ASP A 207 -34.53 14.56 -10.75
CA ASP A 207 -34.48 13.28 -11.47
C ASP A 207 -33.11 13.08 -12.14
N LEU A 208 -32.56 14.14 -12.74
CA LEU A 208 -31.21 14.12 -13.31
C LEU A 208 -30.13 13.83 -12.24
N LYS A 209 -30.28 14.38 -11.03
CA LYS A 209 -29.40 14.10 -9.88
C LYS A 209 -29.46 12.63 -9.51
N SER A 210 -30.66 12.05 -9.40
CA SER A 210 -30.84 10.64 -9.06
C SER A 210 -30.17 9.73 -10.09
N ASP A 211 -30.41 9.95 -11.39
CA ASP A 211 -29.80 9.16 -12.47
C ASP A 211 -28.27 9.28 -12.48
N THR A 212 -27.74 10.49 -12.26
CA THR A 212 -26.29 10.74 -12.22
C THR A 212 -25.65 10.05 -11.01
N THR A 213 -26.28 10.11 -9.83
CA THR A 213 -25.77 9.43 -8.62
C THR A 213 -25.78 7.92 -8.78
N THR A 214 -26.84 7.34 -9.37
CA THR A 214 -26.89 5.90 -9.66
C THR A 214 -25.82 5.50 -10.67
N LYS A 215 -25.60 6.28 -11.72
CA LYS A 215 -24.53 6.04 -12.70
C LYS A 215 -23.14 6.11 -12.05
N LEU A 216 -22.88 7.11 -11.21
CA LEU A 216 -21.60 7.26 -10.50
C LEU A 216 -21.37 6.11 -9.51
N ALA A 217 -22.41 5.70 -8.78
CA ALA A 217 -22.35 4.57 -7.86
C ALA A 217 -22.08 3.26 -8.62
N ASN A 218 -22.79 3.01 -9.72
CA ASN A 218 -22.55 1.84 -10.57
C ASN A 218 -21.14 1.85 -11.16
N LEU A 219 -20.61 3.02 -11.55
CA LEU A 219 -19.25 3.17 -12.03
C LEU A 219 -18.22 2.83 -10.93
N MET A 220 -18.43 3.33 -9.71
CA MET A 220 -17.57 3.02 -8.56
C MET A 220 -17.64 1.54 -8.18
N THR A 221 -18.82 0.92 -8.19
CA THR A 221 -18.99 -0.52 -7.96
C THR A 221 -18.33 -1.35 -9.06
N GLN A 222 -18.42 -0.94 -10.32
CA GLN A 222 -17.71 -1.59 -11.43
C GLN A 222 -16.19 -1.49 -11.27
N MET A 223 -15.65 -0.32 -10.87
CA MET A 223 -14.21 -0.16 -10.63
C MET A 223 -13.72 -1.08 -9.49
N VAL A 224 -14.45 -1.18 -8.38
CA VAL A 224 -14.09 -2.05 -7.24
C VAL A 224 -14.17 -3.53 -7.61
N THR A 225 -15.23 -3.96 -8.29
CA THR A 225 -15.42 -5.39 -8.66
C THR A 225 -14.49 -5.86 -9.78
N HIS A 226 -14.08 -4.99 -10.70
CA HIS A 226 -13.14 -5.33 -11.78
C HIS A 226 -11.68 -5.41 -11.28
N SER A 227 -11.34 -4.63 -10.25
CA SER A 227 -10.05 -4.69 -9.53
C SER A 227 -9.89 -6.00 -8.74
N GLU A 228 -10.93 -6.45 -8.04
CA GLU A 228 -10.89 -7.69 -7.25
C GLU A 228 -10.89 -8.97 -8.12
N THR A 229 -11.45 -8.92 -9.33
CA THR A 229 -11.57 -10.11 -10.20
C THR A 229 -10.35 -10.41 -11.05
N LYS A 230 -9.35 -9.50 -11.11
CA LYS A 230 -8.12 -9.68 -11.92
C LYS A 230 -6.89 -10.09 -11.12
N ASN A 231 -6.95 -10.12 -9.79
CA ASN A 231 -5.80 -10.48 -8.98
C ASN A 231 -5.94 -11.91 -8.39
N LEU A 232 -4.91 -12.73 -8.59
CA LEU A 232 -4.77 -14.03 -7.94
C LEU A 232 -4.05 -13.83 -6.60
N ALA A 233 -4.54 -14.47 -5.55
CA ALA A 233 -3.80 -14.56 -4.30
C ALA A 233 -2.83 -15.74 -4.40
N VAL A 234 -1.54 -15.49 -4.22
CA VAL A 234 -0.47 -16.49 -4.37
C VAL A 234 0.34 -16.56 -3.08
N SER A 235 0.72 -17.76 -2.66
CA SER A 235 1.69 -17.97 -1.60
C SER A 235 2.68 -19.08 -1.96
N ILE A 236 3.84 -19.10 -1.30
CA ILE A 236 4.92 -20.06 -1.55
C ILE A 236 5.15 -20.84 -0.26
N SER A 237 5.24 -22.16 -0.39
CA SER A 237 5.69 -23.06 0.67
C SER A 237 6.93 -23.85 0.21
N SER A 238 7.76 -24.28 1.15
CA SER A 238 8.96 -25.07 0.88
C SER A 238 8.98 -26.38 1.65
N LYS A 239 9.56 -27.41 1.04
CA LYS A 239 9.81 -28.71 1.66
C LYS A 239 11.26 -29.15 1.36
N PRO A 240 12.06 -29.51 2.38
CA PRO A 240 11.78 -29.36 3.81
C PRO A 240 11.73 -27.88 4.24
N GLU A 241 11.10 -27.59 5.39
CA GLU A 241 10.98 -26.22 5.95
C GLU A 241 12.34 -25.60 6.30
N ALA A 242 13.31 -26.42 6.69
CA ALA A 242 14.68 -26.01 6.99
C ALA A 242 15.68 -26.88 6.20
N PRO A 243 15.90 -26.59 4.91
CA PRO A 243 16.82 -27.36 4.09
C PRO A 243 18.27 -27.20 4.53
N GLU A 244 19.08 -28.22 4.27
CA GLU A 244 20.54 -28.15 4.35
C GLU A 244 21.14 -28.03 2.94
N VAL A 245 22.39 -27.60 2.81
CA VAL A 245 23.08 -27.64 1.51
C VAL A 245 23.14 -29.06 0.95
N ASN A 246 23.14 -29.14 -0.38
CA ASN A 246 23.06 -30.38 -1.16
C ASN A 246 21.84 -31.24 -0.82
N SER A 247 20.76 -30.61 -0.33
CA SER A 247 19.46 -31.25 -0.19
C SER A 247 18.52 -30.70 -1.26
N LYS A 248 17.69 -31.59 -1.81
CA LYS A 248 16.66 -31.20 -2.77
C LYS A 248 15.57 -30.43 -2.02
N VAL A 249 15.27 -29.24 -2.50
CA VAL A 249 14.20 -28.39 -1.98
C VAL A 249 13.10 -28.29 -3.02
N GLU A 250 11.88 -28.51 -2.57
CA GLU A 250 10.68 -28.37 -3.38
C GLU A 250 9.95 -27.10 -2.95
N LEU A 251 9.69 -26.21 -3.89
CA LEU A 251 8.76 -25.09 -3.72
C LEU A 251 7.42 -25.45 -4.30
N GLU A 252 6.38 -25.10 -3.59
CA GLU A 252 5.00 -25.29 -4.02
C GLU A 252 4.25 -23.96 -3.93
N ALA A 253 3.68 -23.55 -5.05
CA ALA A 253 2.80 -22.40 -5.13
C ALA A 253 1.37 -22.80 -4.73
N ASP A 254 0.79 -22.06 -3.79
CA ASP A 254 -0.65 -22.10 -3.52
C ASP A 254 -1.31 -20.88 -4.17
N VAL A 255 -2.36 -21.12 -4.96
CA VAL A 255 -3.02 -20.10 -5.77
C VAL A 255 -4.51 -20.12 -5.45
N HIS A 256 -5.04 -19.00 -4.98
CA HIS A 256 -6.46 -18.79 -4.70
C HIS A 256 -7.06 -17.73 -5.64
N GLY A 257 -8.39 -17.68 -5.72
CA GLY A 257 -9.12 -16.77 -6.62
C GLY A 257 -9.31 -17.29 -8.05
N ILE A 258 -9.07 -18.59 -8.27
CA ILE A 258 -9.23 -19.26 -9.55
C ILE A 258 -10.42 -20.23 -9.55
N SER A 259 -11.17 -20.27 -10.65
CA SER A 259 -12.27 -21.24 -10.82
C SER A 259 -11.72 -22.62 -11.23
N ALA A 260 -12.45 -23.70 -10.92
CA ALA A 260 -12.05 -25.06 -11.27
C ALA A 260 -11.78 -25.25 -12.77
N SER A 261 -12.51 -24.52 -13.63
CA SER A 261 -12.36 -24.55 -15.10
C SER A 261 -11.12 -23.81 -15.62
N GLU A 262 -10.41 -23.06 -14.77
CA GLU A 262 -9.24 -22.25 -15.13
C GLU A 262 -7.93 -22.83 -14.59
N VAL A 263 -7.98 -23.86 -13.75
CA VAL A 263 -6.80 -24.46 -13.09
C VAL A 263 -5.76 -24.94 -14.11
N ASP A 264 -6.18 -25.53 -15.22
CA ASP A 264 -5.27 -26.03 -16.26
C ASP A 264 -4.68 -24.93 -17.15
N LYS A 265 -5.11 -23.68 -16.98
CA LYS A 265 -4.63 -22.51 -17.75
C LYS A 265 -3.63 -21.66 -16.97
N ILE A 266 -3.25 -22.09 -15.76
CA ILE A 266 -2.27 -21.37 -14.96
C ILE A 266 -0.88 -21.53 -15.56
N THR A 267 -0.22 -20.41 -15.78
CA THR A 267 1.21 -20.35 -16.06
C THR A 267 1.94 -19.88 -14.82
N TYR A 268 3.00 -20.60 -14.46
CA TYR A 268 3.89 -20.28 -13.35
C TYR A 268 5.21 -19.78 -13.92
N LEU A 269 5.83 -18.81 -13.26
CA LEU A 269 7.18 -18.36 -13.57
C LEU A 269 7.93 -18.13 -12.28
N TRP A 270 8.80 -19.08 -11.94
CA TRP A 270 9.70 -18.96 -10.80
C TRP A 270 10.97 -18.17 -11.18
N SER A 271 11.40 -17.31 -10.28
CA SER A 271 12.66 -16.57 -10.35
C SER A 271 13.31 -16.46 -8.98
N GLU A 272 14.64 -16.40 -8.95
CA GLU A 272 15.42 -16.15 -7.74
C GLU A 272 16.19 -14.84 -7.94
N GLU A 273 16.24 -13.99 -6.90
CA GLU A 273 17.00 -12.74 -6.97
C GLU A 273 18.50 -12.93 -6.67
N SER A 274 18.87 -14.04 -6.03
CA SER A 274 20.17 -14.24 -5.37
C SER A 274 21.18 -15.09 -6.14
N GLY A 275 20.85 -15.75 -7.28
CA GLY A 275 21.80 -16.68 -7.90
C GLY A 275 21.38 -17.40 -9.20
N ASN A 276 22.38 -18.05 -9.82
CA ASN A 276 22.29 -18.90 -11.01
C ASN A 276 21.84 -20.33 -10.62
N ILE A 277 20.61 -20.51 -10.15
CA ILE A 277 20.09 -21.85 -9.88
C ILE A 277 19.52 -22.46 -11.14
N THR A 278 19.90 -23.72 -11.38
CA THR A 278 19.18 -24.56 -12.32
C THR A 278 17.92 -25.07 -11.62
N MET A 279 16.82 -24.32 -11.75
CA MET A 279 15.51 -24.78 -11.28
C MET A 279 14.91 -25.73 -12.29
N ASP A 280 14.67 -26.96 -11.86
CA ASP A 280 13.85 -27.88 -12.63
C ASP A 280 12.39 -27.46 -12.55
N LYS A 281 11.68 -27.59 -13.68
CA LYS A 281 10.23 -27.35 -13.77
C LYS A 281 9.81 -25.93 -13.35
N LYS A 282 10.63 -24.90 -13.57
CA LYS A 282 10.35 -23.48 -13.29
C LYS A 282 9.04 -22.89 -13.84
N ASN A 283 8.37 -23.61 -14.75
CA ASN A 283 7.07 -23.25 -15.31
C ASN A 283 5.90 -24.10 -14.77
N LYS A 284 6.11 -24.81 -13.67
CA LYS A 284 5.09 -25.65 -13.02
C LYS A 284 4.75 -25.09 -11.63
N ARG A 285 3.63 -25.56 -11.09
CA ARG A 285 3.19 -25.27 -9.72
C ARG A 285 4.25 -25.62 -8.66
N GLN A 286 4.98 -26.70 -8.93
CA GLN A 286 6.10 -27.16 -8.12
C GLN A 286 7.41 -26.91 -8.86
N ALA A 287 8.35 -26.25 -8.20
CA ALA A 287 9.73 -26.08 -8.66
C ALA A 287 10.67 -26.83 -7.72
N GLU A 288 11.75 -27.35 -8.26
CA GLU A 288 12.76 -28.09 -7.49
C GLU A 288 14.12 -27.45 -7.71
N PHE A 289 14.90 -27.32 -6.62
CA PHE A 289 16.27 -26.82 -6.67
C PHE A 289 17.17 -27.51 -5.64
N GLU A 290 18.47 -27.29 -5.80
CA GLU A 290 19.52 -27.70 -4.86
C GLU A 290 20.52 -26.54 -4.73
N TYR A 291 21.02 -26.32 -3.52
CA TYR A 291 22.04 -25.30 -3.23
C TYR A 291 23.32 -25.93 -2.70
N ASP A 292 24.45 -25.44 -3.18
CA ASP A 292 25.78 -25.79 -2.69
C ASP A 292 26.24 -24.90 -1.53
N LYS A 293 25.60 -23.74 -1.33
CA LYS A 293 25.92 -22.77 -0.28
C LYS A 293 24.76 -22.53 0.68
N ALA A 294 25.10 -22.38 1.96
CA ALA A 294 24.19 -21.98 3.02
C ALA A 294 23.98 -20.46 2.97
N GLY A 295 22.81 -20.01 3.41
CA GLY A 295 22.47 -18.59 3.34
C GLY A 295 20.97 -18.35 3.29
N GLU A 296 20.59 -17.09 3.16
CA GLU A 296 19.22 -16.67 2.90
C GLU A 296 19.03 -16.43 1.41
N PHE A 297 17.97 -16.98 0.85
CA PHE A 297 17.64 -16.88 -0.56
C PHE A 297 16.21 -16.40 -0.73
N THR A 298 16.01 -15.49 -1.68
CA THR A 298 14.71 -14.91 -1.99
C THR A 298 14.19 -15.50 -3.29
N PHE A 299 13.00 -16.10 -3.20
CA PHE A 299 12.27 -16.65 -4.33
C PHE A 299 11.06 -15.80 -4.63
N LYS A 300 10.86 -15.54 -5.91
CA LYS A 300 9.66 -14.90 -6.43
C LYS A 300 8.96 -15.83 -7.41
N ILE A 301 7.63 -15.83 -7.35
CA ILE A 301 6.80 -16.46 -8.36
C ILE A 301 5.83 -15.43 -8.93
N ASP A 302 5.73 -15.42 -10.26
CA ASP A 302 4.66 -14.74 -11.00
C ASP A 302 3.72 -15.80 -11.58
N VAL A 303 2.41 -15.61 -11.38
CA VAL A 303 1.35 -16.53 -11.78
C VAL A 303 0.36 -15.81 -12.67
N LYS A 304 -0.04 -16.45 -13.77
CA LYS A 304 -1.03 -15.91 -14.70
C LYS A 304 -2.09 -16.96 -15.04
N SER A 305 -3.36 -16.57 -15.06
CA SER A 305 -4.46 -17.39 -15.60
C SER A 305 -5.44 -16.51 -16.37
N GLY A 306 -5.44 -16.62 -17.70
CA GLY A 306 -6.19 -15.71 -18.57
C GLY A 306 -5.74 -14.25 -18.37
N ASP A 307 -6.67 -13.40 -17.99
CA ASP A 307 -6.44 -11.98 -17.68
C ASP A 307 -6.08 -11.72 -16.21
N LYS A 308 -6.09 -12.77 -15.37
CA LYS A 308 -5.74 -12.65 -13.95
C LYS A 308 -4.25 -12.86 -13.72
N THR A 309 -3.66 -12.08 -12.82
CA THR A 309 -2.25 -12.18 -12.43
C THR A 309 -2.09 -12.19 -10.92
N GLY A 310 -1.06 -12.85 -10.41
CA GLY A 310 -0.67 -12.79 -9.01
C GLY A 310 0.84 -12.99 -8.86
N SER A 311 1.39 -12.52 -7.76
CA SER A 311 2.80 -12.68 -7.46
C SER A 311 3.01 -12.95 -5.97
N ALA A 312 4.01 -13.75 -5.64
CA ALA A 312 4.42 -13.96 -4.26
C ALA A 312 5.94 -14.00 -4.15
N GLU A 313 6.42 -13.66 -2.96
CA GLU A 313 7.84 -13.72 -2.61
C GLU A 313 7.99 -14.49 -1.30
N SER A 314 9.06 -15.28 -1.18
CA SER A 314 9.38 -16.02 0.04
C SER A 314 10.88 -16.10 0.25
N LYS A 315 11.28 -15.99 1.51
CA LYS A 315 12.67 -16.13 1.94
C LYS A 315 12.87 -17.52 2.53
N ILE A 316 13.92 -18.19 2.09
CA ILE A 316 14.29 -19.51 2.57
C ILE A 316 15.73 -19.47 3.07
N THR A 317 15.94 -19.99 4.29
CA THR A 317 17.27 -20.10 4.88
C THR A 317 17.79 -21.52 4.69
N ILE A 318 18.83 -21.69 3.88
CA ILE A 318 19.54 -22.95 3.71
C ILE A 318 20.62 -23.06 4.78
N LYS A 319 20.60 -24.16 5.53
CA LYS A 319 21.56 -24.43 6.60
C LYS A 319 22.79 -25.15 6.06
N PRO A 320 23.98 -24.93 6.64
CA PRO A 320 25.15 -25.73 6.32
C PRO A 320 24.95 -27.17 6.78
N LYS A 321 25.52 -28.11 6.02
CA LYS A 321 25.40 -29.55 6.29
C LYS A 321 26.59 -29.99 7.11
N ILE A 322 26.32 -30.65 8.24
CA ILE A 322 27.35 -30.95 9.23
C ILE A 322 27.41 -32.46 9.46
N SER A 323 28.62 -33.01 9.34
CA SER A 323 28.89 -34.44 9.46
C SER A 323 30.08 -34.71 10.37
N ALA A 324 30.09 -35.87 11.03
CA ALA A 324 31.24 -36.40 11.75
C ALA A 324 31.57 -37.77 11.15
N ILE A 325 32.83 -37.99 10.79
CA ILE A 325 33.31 -39.15 10.04
C ILE A 325 34.46 -39.78 10.83
N ALA A 326 34.56 -41.11 10.76
CA ALA A 326 35.68 -41.86 11.30
C ALA A 326 36.31 -42.70 10.18
N GLU A 327 37.62 -42.58 10.02
CA GLU A 327 38.38 -43.25 8.97
C GLU A 327 39.55 -44.05 9.56
N PRO A 328 39.50 -45.39 9.54
CA PRO A 328 38.37 -46.24 9.15
C PRO A 328 37.28 -46.30 10.24
N THR A 329 36.05 -46.67 9.86
CA THR A 329 34.93 -46.89 10.80
C THR A 329 35.07 -48.19 11.61
N LYS A 330 35.93 -49.12 11.15
CA LYS A 330 36.26 -50.37 11.82
C LYS A 330 37.77 -50.55 11.85
N VAL A 331 38.33 -50.85 13.03
CA VAL A 331 39.78 -50.97 13.21
C VAL A 331 40.12 -52.09 14.21
N GLN A 332 41.36 -52.58 14.18
CA GLN A 332 41.92 -53.39 15.27
C GLN A 332 42.40 -52.51 16.42
N LYS A 333 42.36 -53.04 17.64
CA LYS A 333 42.87 -52.40 18.84
C LYS A 333 44.31 -51.93 18.65
N ASN A 334 44.64 -50.78 19.23
CA ASN A 334 45.93 -50.08 19.15
C ASN A 334 46.31 -49.52 17.78
N ASN A 335 45.45 -49.63 16.75
CA ASN A 335 45.66 -48.95 15.48
C ASN A 335 45.01 -47.57 15.50
N LYS A 336 45.60 -46.63 14.77
CA LYS A 336 45.09 -45.25 14.68
C LYS A 336 43.81 -45.17 13.87
N ILE A 337 42.93 -44.26 14.26
CA ILE A 337 41.76 -43.84 13.50
C ILE A 337 41.75 -42.32 13.45
N LYS A 338 41.35 -41.78 12.30
CA LYS A 338 41.12 -40.36 12.12
C LYS A 338 39.64 -40.03 12.35
N LEU A 339 39.36 -39.02 13.16
CA LEU A 339 38.03 -38.42 13.31
C LEU A 339 38.02 -37.09 12.56
N ILE A 340 37.03 -36.86 11.71
CA ILE A 340 36.92 -35.69 10.84
C ILE A 340 35.55 -35.05 11.06
N ALA A 341 35.52 -33.75 11.34
CA ALA A 341 34.30 -32.95 11.33
C ALA A 341 34.22 -32.22 9.98
N LYS A 342 33.12 -32.37 9.27
CA LYS A 342 32.93 -31.71 7.97
C LYS A 342 31.75 -30.76 8.05
N VAL A 343 31.95 -29.52 7.58
CA VAL A 343 30.91 -28.50 7.46
C VAL A 343 30.84 -28.07 6.00
N ASP A 344 29.79 -28.48 5.30
CA ASP A 344 29.58 -28.12 3.90
C ASP A 344 28.70 -26.87 3.79
N GLY A 345 28.99 -26.01 2.80
CA GLY A 345 28.14 -24.88 2.43
C GLY A 345 28.47 -23.55 3.06
N LEU A 346 29.57 -23.44 3.81
CA LEU A 346 30.11 -22.16 4.25
C LEU A 346 31.17 -21.68 3.25
N ASP A 347 31.47 -20.38 3.28
CA ASP A 347 32.63 -19.84 2.57
C ASP A 347 33.90 -19.92 3.44
N ASP A 348 35.06 -19.72 2.81
CA ASP A 348 36.37 -19.79 3.47
C ASP A 348 36.52 -18.82 4.66
N GLU A 349 35.77 -17.72 4.70
CA GLU A 349 35.83 -16.76 5.82
C GLU A 349 34.96 -17.21 7.00
N GLU A 350 33.78 -17.76 6.71
CA GLU A 350 32.85 -18.30 7.69
C GLU A 350 33.36 -19.62 8.30
N GLU A 351 34.08 -20.44 7.54
CA GLU A 351 34.73 -21.66 8.04
C GLU A 351 35.85 -21.37 9.05
N LYS A 352 36.64 -20.31 8.84
CA LYS A 352 37.72 -19.89 9.76
C LYS A 352 37.22 -19.46 11.14
N LYS A 353 35.94 -19.14 11.28
CA LYS A 353 35.30 -18.76 12.55
C LYS A 353 34.84 -19.97 13.37
N LEU A 354 35.00 -21.18 12.84
CA LEU A 354 34.62 -22.41 13.52
C LEU A 354 35.71 -22.85 14.51
N SER A 355 35.27 -23.43 15.62
CA SER A 355 36.12 -24.13 16.58
C SER A 355 35.50 -25.47 16.92
N TYR A 356 36.35 -26.45 17.18
CA TYR A 356 35.95 -27.84 17.34
C TYR A 356 36.26 -28.32 18.76
N LYS A 357 35.42 -29.22 19.28
CA LYS A 357 35.71 -29.94 20.50
C LYS A 357 35.23 -31.38 20.41
N TRP A 358 36.17 -32.31 20.30
CA TRP A 358 35.93 -33.74 20.32
C TRP A 358 35.86 -34.26 21.75
N LYS A 359 34.93 -35.18 21.98
CA LYS A 359 34.79 -35.87 23.26
C LYS A 359 34.32 -37.29 23.04
N GLU A 360 34.98 -38.25 23.66
CA GLU A 360 34.46 -39.61 23.77
C GLU A 360 33.23 -39.61 24.68
N THR A 361 32.10 -40.12 24.18
CA THR A 361 30.86 -40.27 24.94
C THR A 361 30.68 -41.70 25.46
N SER A 362 31.42 -42.67 24.90
CA SER A 362 31.61 -44.00 25.49
C SER A 362 32.60 -43.95 26.67
N LYS A 363 32.42 -44.80 27.70
CA LYS A 363 33.23 -44.82 28.94
C LYS A 363 34.56 -45.59 28.79
N SER A 364 35.16 -45.61 27.60
CA SER A 364 36.24 -46.56 27.25
C SER A 364 37.64 -46.04 27.52
N SER A 365 37.79 -44.75 27.89
CA SER A 365 39.04 -44.06 28.22
C SER A 365 40.05 -44.02 27.06
N THR A 366 39.58 -43.65 25.86
CA THR A 366 40.42 -43.44 24.66
C THR A 366 41.07 -42.07 24.72
N THR A 367 42.36 -41.99 24.42
CA THR A 367 43.07 -40.71 24.30
C THR A 367 42.81 -40.10 22.92
N ILE A 368 42.44 -38.83 22.89
CA ILE A 368 42.29 -38.01 21.67
C ILE A 368 43.52 -37.12 21.56
N SER A 369 44.25 -37.19 20.44
CA SER A 369 45.54 -36.50 20.27
C SER A 369 45.42 -34.97 20.27
N SER A 370 44.38 -34.44 19.62
CA SER A 370 44.11 -33.00 19.55
C SER A 370 42.60 -32.77 19.49
N ASP A 371 41.97 -32.59 20.64
CA ASP A 371 40.52 -32.56 20.73
C ASP A 371 39.90 -31.23 20.25
N ASP A 372 40.71 -30.24 19.92
CA ASP A 372 40.32 -28.88 19.51
C ASP A 372 40.41 -28.63 17.99
N LYS A 373 40.71 -29.68 17.20
CA LYS A 373 40.90 -29.60 15.75
C LYS A 373 39.71 -30.19 14.98
N GLU A 374 39.53 -29.71 13.75
CA GLU A 374 38.57 -30.27 12.79
C GLU A 374 38.83 -31.76 12.54
N GLU A 375 40.11 -32.09 12.36
CA GLU A 375 40.61 -33.45 12.24
C GLU A 375 41.47 -33.82 13.45
N THR A 376 41.26 -35.02 13.99
CA THR A 376 42.06 -35.55 15.11
C THR A 376 42.30 -37.05 14.98
N GLU A 377 43.30 -37.54 15.69
CA GLU A 377 43.61 -38.98 15.75
C GLU A 377 43.28 -39.55 17.13
N ILE A 378 42.76 -40.78 17.13
CA ILE A 378 42.56 -41.59 18.32
C ILE A 378 43.29 -42.93 18.19
N THR A 379 43.65 -43.54 19.32
CA THR A 379 44.19 -44.90 19.36
C THR A 379 43.43 -45.69 20.43
N PRO A 380 42.41 -46.48 20.06
CA PRO A 380 41.59 -47.21 21.00
C PRO A 380 42.34 -48.40 21.58
N THR A 381 42.27 -48.56 22.90
CA THR A 381 42.94 -49.63 23.64
C THR A 381 41.98 -50.72 24.14
N LYS A 382 40.68 -50.57 23.86
CA LYS A 382 39.63 -51.52 24.23
C LYS A 382 38.78 -51.83 23.01
N GLU A 383 38.39 -53.10 22.90
CA GLU A 383 37.44 -53.58 21.90
C GLU A 383 36.03 -53.07 22.18
N GLY A 384 35.20 -53.03 21.15
CA GLY A 384 33.80 -52.65 21.22
C GLY A 384 33.46 -51.42 20.39
N LYS A 385 32.25 -50.90 20.61
CA LYS A 385 31.72 -49.72 19.90
C LYS A 385 32.02 -48.45 20.67
N LEU A 386 32.85 -47.61 20.10
CA LEU A 386 33.21 -46.30 20.65
C LEU A 386 32.35 -45.22 20.00
N LYS A 387 31.90 -44.25 20.80
CA LYS A 387 31.14 -43.10 20.31
C LYS A 387 31.90 -41.81 20.61
N PHE A 388 32.04 -40.98 19.60
CA PHE A 388 32.68 -39.69 19.70
C PHE A 388 31.71 -38.60 19.28
N LYS A 389 31.71 -37.50 20.01
CA LYS A 389 30.91 -36.32 19.72
C LYS A 389 31.84 -35.16 19.42
N VAL A 390 31.63 -34.53 18.27
CA VAL A 390 32.19 -33.20 18.00
C VAL A 390 31.15 -32.15 18.33
N THR A 391 31.55 -31.14 19.09
CA THR A 391 30.81 -29.90 19.27
C THR A 391 31.51 -28.82 18.45
N ILE A 392 30.76 -28.20 17.55
CA ILE A 392 31.26 -27.10 16.71
C ILE A 392 30.69 -25.81 17.28
N THR A 393 31.55 -24.83 17.51
CA THR A 393 31.17 -23.48 17.92
C THR A 393 31.56 -22.48 16.86
N LYS A 394 30.74 -21.45 16.68
CA LYS A 394 30.99 -20.32 15.79
C LYS A 394 30.78 -19.05 16.59
N ASP A 395 31.74 -18.12 16.55
CA ASP A 395 31.71 -16.89 17.35
C ASP A 395 31.38 -17.17 18.84
N GLN A 396 32.01 -18.19 19.41
CA GLN A 396 31.83 -18.66 20.80
C GLN A 396 30.43 -19.20 21.14
N LYS A 397 29.52 -19.30 20.17
CA LYS A 397 28.19 -19.90 20.35
C LYS A 397 28.16 -21.31 19.78
N LYS A 398 27.37 -22.19 20.39
CA LYS A 398 27.16 -23.55 19.87
C LYS A 398 26.52 -23.45 18.50
N PHE A 399 27.23 -23.96 17.50
CA PHE A 399 26.78 -23.99 16.11
C PHE A 399 26.13 -25.34 15.81
N ALA A 400 26.81 -26.45 16.16
CA ALA A 400 26.28 -27.79 15.96
C ALA A 400 26.93 -28.83 16.87
N ALA A 401 26.37 -30.03 16.87
CA ALA A 401 27.03 -31.20 17.41
C ALA A 401 26.67 -32.45 16.60
N LYS A 402 27.64 -33.31 16.35
CA LYS A 402 27.46 -34.58 15.64
C LYS A 402 28.19 -35.70 16.36
N GLU A 403 27.66 -36.90 16.23
CA GLU A 403 28.25 -38.10 16.79
C GLU A 403 28.70 -39.03 15.66
N VAL A 404 29.78 -39.77 15.93
CA VAL A 404 30.30 -40.82 15.06
C VAL A 404 30.62 -42.04 15.90
N GLU A 405 30.36 -43.22 15.34
CA GLU A 405 30.64 -44.51 15.97
C GLU A 405 31.82 -45.20 15.26
N VAL A 406 32.66 -45.87 16.05
CA VAL A 406 33.80 -46.66 15.60
C VAL A 406 33.69 -48.05 16.20
N GLU A 407 33.87 -49.09 15.38
CA GLU A 407 33.97 -50.48 15.83
C GLU A 407 35.43 -50.88 16.01
N VAL A 408 35.81 -51.28 17.23
CA VAL A 408 37.16 -51.75 17.56
C VAL A 408 37.12 -53.26 17.76
N THR A 409 37.95 -53.97 17.00
CA THR A 409 38.12 -55.43 17.05
C THR A 409 39.44 -55.80 17.68
N ALA A 410 39.58 -57.07 18.06
CA ALA A 410 40.78 -57.62 18.69
C ALA A 410 42.05 -57.41 17.86
#